data_AF-A0A822D0H9-F1
#
_entry.id   AF-A0A822D0H9-F1
#
_cell.length_a   1.000
_cell.length_b   1.000
_cell.length_c   1.000
_cell.angle_alpha   90.00
_cell.angle_beta   90.00
_cell.angle_gamma   90.00
#
_symmetry.space_group_name_H-M   'P 1'
#
loop_
_entity.id
_entity.type
_entity.pdbx_description
1 polymer ?
#
loop_
_entity_poly.entity_id
_entity_poly.type
_entity_poly.pdbx_seq_one_letter_code
_entity_poly.pdbx_strand_id
1 'polypeptide(L)'
;QERFIHDFDCKAVTTKTEYAEANLNGRLCAVYNIPGLIEADQERIDLNKREIARAFQQHPYSVVMFVFGHSGGRPKHEDIVAFNAINKAYPFSQKSLLVVVNNLPLTRRTGYDNNE
;
A
#
# COMPACT_ATOMS: atom_id res chain seq x y z
N GLN A 1 2.50 -35.31 -21.30
CA GLN A 1 1.38 -34.36 -21.13
C GLN A 1 1.86 -33.32 -20.12
N GLU A 2 2.32 -32.17 -20.57
CA GLU A 2 2.80 -31.10 -19.69
C GLU A 2 1.60 -30.43 -19.02
N ARG A 3 1.58 -30.41 -17.69
CA ARG A 3 0.59 -29.68 -16.91
C ARG A 3 1.05 -28.22 -16.80
N PHE A 4 0.15 -27.29 -17.06
CA PHE A 4 0.36 -25.89 -16.70
C PHE A 4 0.57 -25.80 -15.18
N ILE A 5 1.79 -25.44 -14.77
CA ILE A 5 2.07 -25.12 -13.37
C ILE A 5 1.64 -23.66 -13.18
N HIS A 6 0.53 -23.47 -12.48
CA HIS A 6 0.08 -22.14 -12.06
C HIS A 6 0.79 -21.81 -10.74
N ASP A 7 2.08 -21.45 -10.81
CA ASP A 7 2.80 -20.92 -9.66
C ASP A 7 2.37 -19.47 -9.44
N PHE A 8 1.28 -19.31 -8.70
CA PHE A 8 0.89 -18.02 -8.13
C PHE A 8 1.55 -17.90 -6.75
N ASP A 9 2.84 -17.53 -6.72
CA ASP A 9 3.55 -17.28 -5.46
C ASP A 9 3.30 -15.84 -5.01
N CYS A 10 2.19 -15.64 -4.29
CA CYS A 10 1.81 -14.36 -3.71
C CYS A 10 2.16 -14.35 -2.21
N LYS A 11 3.43 -14.54 -1.88
CA LYS A 11 3.91 -14.38 -0.49
C LYS A 11 4.18 -12.90 -0.22
N ALA A 12 3.50 -12.35 0.78
CA ALA A 12 3.82 -11.02 1.31
C ALA A 12 5.30 -10.97 1.74
N VAL A 13 6.03 -9.96 1.24
CA VAL A 13 7.47 -9.78 1.52
C VAL A 13 7.73 -9.44 2.99
N THR A 14 6.76 -8.81 3.66
CA THR A 14 6.79 -8.48 5.08
C THR A 14 5.66 -9.23 5.79
N THR A 15 5.96 -9.89 6.91
CA THR A 15 4.99 -10.66 7.71
C THR A 15 4.65 -10.00 9.05
N LYS A 16 5.35 -8.93 9.42
CA LYS A 16 5.19 -8.19 10.67
C LYS A 16 5.20 -6.69 10.40
N THR A 17 4.43 -5.94 11.18
CA THR A 17 4.51 -4.47 11.19
C THR A 17 5.87 -4.04 11.68
N GLU A 18 6.56 -3.24 10.87
CA GLU A 18 7.81 -2.62 11.25
C GLU A 18 7.56 -1.15 11.58
N TYR A 19 8.37 -0.61 12.48
CA TYR A 19 8.27 0.76 12.92
C TYR A 19 9.65 1.42 12.84
N ALA A 20 9.68 2.61 12.25
CA ALA A 20 10.87 3.42 12.16
C ALA A 20 10.53 4.87 12.47
N GLU A 21 11.47 5.57 13.12
CA GLU A 21 11.40 7.01 13.30
C GLU A 21 12.58 7.68 12.60
N ALA A 22 12.31 8.84 12.01
CA ALA A 22 13.34 9.66 11.40
C ALA A 22 13.08 11.13 11.71
N ASN A 23 14.15 11.89 11.95
CA ASN A 23 14.07 13.34 12.03
C ASN A 23 14.26 13.94 10.63
N LEU A 24 13.19 14.54 10.11
CA LEU A 24 13.16 15.19 8.80
C LEU A 24 12.95 16.69 9.00
N ASN A 25 13.98 17.49 8.70
CA ASN A 25 13.93 18.96 8.81
C ASN A 25 13.45 19.47 10.19
N GLY A 26 13.90 18.82 11.27
CA GLY A 26 13.53 19.17 12.64
C GLY A 26 12.16 18.63 13.09
N ARG A 27 11.50 17.81 12.27
CA ARG A 27 10.24 17.14 12.62
C ARG A 27 10.48 15.64 12.79
N LEU A 28 10.01 15.09 13.90
CA LEU A 28 10.01 13.64 14.11
C LEU A 28 8.88 13.02 13.27
N CYS A 29 9.26 12.11 12.37
CA CYS A 29 8.34 11.35 11.54
C CYS A 29 8.40 9.88 11.94
N ALA A 30 7.24 9.33 12.29
CA ALA A 30 7.07 7.91 12.57
C ALA A 30 6.46 7.22 11.34
N VAL A 31 7.02 6.08 10.93
CA VAL A 31 6.56 5.27 9.82
C VAL A 31 6.24 3.88 10.34
N TYR A 32 4.99 3.46 10.15
CA TYR A 32 4.52 2.10 10.42
C TYR A 32 4.40 1.38 9.08
N ASN A 33 5.34 0.49 8.79
CA ASN A 33 5.32 -0.35 7.60
C ASN A 33 4.45 -1.58 7.89
N ILE A 34 3.18 -1.51 7.49
CA ILE A 34 2.20 -2.57 7.70
C ILE A 34 2.26 -3.55 6.51
N PRO A 35 2.39 -4.88 6.75
CA PRO A 35 2.39 -5.91 5.73
C PRO A 35 1.29 -5.76 4.67
N GLY A 36 1.67 -6.00 3.41
CA GLY A 36 0.75 -5.97 2.27
C GLY A 36 -0.43 -6.94 2.44
N LEU A 37 -1.61 -6.49 2.01
CA LEU A 37 -2.89 -7.20 2.06
C LEU A 37 -3.01 -8.27 0.97
N ILE A 38 -1.91 -8.93 0.60
CA ILE A 38 -1.84 -9.80 -0.59
C ILE A 38 -2.78 -11.02 -0.49
N GLU A 39 -3.31 -11.30 0.70
CA GLU A 39 -4.34 -12.29 0.89
C GLU A 39 -5.59 -11.57 1.37
N ALA A 40 -6.73 -11.77 0.69
CA ALA A 40 -8.07 -11.45 1.19
C ALA A 40 -8.45 -12.33 2.40
N ASP A 41 -7.46 -12.68 3.23
CA ASP A 41 -7.60 -13.37 4.48
C ASP A 41 -8.08 -12.37 5.54
N GLN A 42 -9.24 -12.69 6.10
CA GLN A 42 -9.91 -11.86 7.08
C GLN A 42 -9.05 -11.65 8.34
N GLU A 43 -8.23 -12.64 8.73
CA GLU A 43 -7.35 -12.52 9.91
C GLU A 43 -6.29 -11.43 9.69
N ARG A 44 -5.68 -11.39 8.50
CA ARG A 44 -4.69 -10.37 8.15
C ARG A 44 -5.31 -8.98 8.03
N ILE A 45 -6.52 -8.89 7.48
CA ILE A 45 -7.27 -7.63 7.42
C ILE A 45 -7.52 -7.10 8.84
N ASP A 46 -7.96 -7.97 9.76
CA ASP A 46 -8.23 -7.57 11.14
C ASP A 46 -6.96 -7.20 11.91
N LEU A 47 -5.84 -7.89 11.66
CA LEU A 47 -4.55 -7.52 12.21
C LEU A 47 -4.12 -6.12 11.72
N ASN A 48 -4.18 -5.88 10.41
CA ASN A 48 -3.81 -4.60 9.82
C ASN A 48 -4.69 -3.46 10.36
N LYS A 49 -5.99 -3.70 10.59
CA LYS A 49 -6.88 -2.73 11.23
C LYS A 49 -6.43 -2.36 12.64
N ARG A 50 -6.03 -3.34 13.45
CA ARG A 50 -5.55 -3.11 14.82
C ARG A 50 -4.27 -2.28 14.81
N GLU A 51 -3.35 -2.58 13.90
CA GLU A 51 -2.09 -1.85 13.77
C GLU A 51 -2.31 -0.41 13.27
N ILE A 52 -3.20 -0.20 12.30
CA ILE A 52 -3.61 1.15 11.88
C ILE A 52 -4.22 1.93 13.05
N ALA A 53 -5.17 1.33 13.78
CA ALA A 53 -5.81 1.98 14.91
C ALA A 53 -4.80 2.33 16.02
N ARG A 54 -3.86 1.43 16.30
CA ARG A 54 -2.76 1.67 17.24
C ARG A 54 -1.88 2.85 16.81
N ALA A 55 -1.52 2.94 15.53
CA ALA A 55 -0.75 4.06 15.00
C ALA A 55 -1.49 5.39 15.18
N PHE A 56 -2.80 5.45 14.90
CA PHE A 56 -3.61 6.65 15.11
C PHE A 56 -3.79 7.03 16.58
N GLN A 57 -3.85 6.04 17.49
CA GLN A 57 -3.91 6.31 18.93
C GLN A 57 -2.61 6.94 19.45
N GLN A 58 -1.46 6.48 18.95
CA GLN A 58 -0.15 7.01 19.33
C GLN A 58 0.14 8.35 18.64
N HIS A 59 -0.32 8.52 17.40
CA HIS A 59 -0.08 9.69 16.57
C HIS A 59 -1.38 10.14 15.88
N PRO A 60 -2.19 11.00 16.52
CA PRO A 60 -3.52 11.39 16.03
C PRO A 60 -3.54 12.13 14.68
N TYR A 61 -2.41 12.72 14.28
CA TYR A 61 -2.26 13.42 13.01
C TYR A 61 -1.61 12.56 11.91
N SER A 62 -1.63 11.24 12.07
CA SER A 62 -1.11 10.31 11.08
C SER A 62 -1.89 10.36 9.77
N VAL A 63 -1.23 9.96 8.69
CA VAL A 63 -1.84 9.72 7.38
C VAL A 63 -1.54 8.29 6.97
N VAL A 64 -2.49 7.67 6.27
CA VAL A 64 -2.31 6.34 5.71
C VAL A 64 -1.76 6.49 4.30
N MET A 65 -0.63 5.83 4.02
CA MET A 65 -0.03 5.80 2.70
C MET A 65 -0.29 4.44 2.05
N PHE A 66 -1.11 4.41 1.01
CA PHE A 66 -1.29 3.23 0.18
C PHE A 66 -0.27 3.27 -0.97
N VAL A 67 0.76 2.42 -0.89
CA VAL A 67 1.86 2.38 -1.84
C VAL A 67 1.71 1.15 -2.72
N PHE A 68 1.71 1.34 -4.04
CA PHE A 68 1.58 0.24 -4.99
C PHE A 68 2.47 0.46 -6.22
N GLY A 69 2.80 -0.64 -6.92
CA GLY A 69 3.56 -0.58 -8.16
C GLY A 69 2.67 -0.37 -9.38
N HIS A 70 3.25 -0.37 -10.58
CA HIS A 70 2.46 -0.34 -11.80
C HIS A 70 3.06 -1.21 -12.90
N SER A 71 2.21 -1.63 -13.84
CA SER A 71 2.61 -2.26 -15.10
C SER A 71 2.05 -1.44 -16.26
N GLY A 72 2.93 -0.78 -17.03
CA GLY A 72 2.50 0.09 -18.13
C GLY A 72 1.62 1.28 -17.68
N GLY A 73 1.89 1.86 -16.50
CA GLY A 73 1.11 2.96 -15.94
C GLY A 73 -0.23 2.55 -15.31
N ARG A 74 -0.54 1.25 -15.25
CA ARG A 74 -1.76 0.73 -14.62
C ARG A 74 -1.44 0.08 -13.26
N PRO A 75 -2.27 0.31 -12.22
CA PRO A 75 -2.21 -0.48 -11.00
C PRO A 75 -2.38 -1.96 -11.32
N LYS A 76 -1.74 -2.84 -10.55
CA LYS A 76 -1.99 -4.27 -10.70
C LYS A 76 -3.34 -4.64 -10.09
N HIS A 77 -3.91 -5.75 -10.54
CA HIS A 77 -5.20 -6.22 -10.01
C HIS A 77 -5.13 -6.53 -8.50
N GLU A 78 -4.04 -7.12 -8.04
CA GLU A 78 -3.77 -7.41 -6.63
C GLU A 78 -3.83 -6.15 -5.74
N ASP A 79 -3.27 -5.03 -6.22
CA ASP A 79 -3.30 -3.75 -5.51
C ASP A 79 -4.72 -3.19 -5.39
N ILE A 80 -5.54 -3.35 -6.43
CA ILE A 80 -6.95 -2.92 -6.42
C ILE A 80 -7.76 -3.76 -5.42
N VAL A 81 -7.55 -5.08 -5.41
CA VAL A 81 -8.22 -6.00 -4.47
C VAL A 81 -7.82 -5.67 -3.03
N ALA A 82 -6.52 -5.51 -2.78
CA ALA A 82 -5.98 -5.09 -1.49
C ALA A 82 -6.60 -3.78 -1.00
N PHE A 83 -6.59 -2.75 -1.84
CA PHE A 83 -7.18 -1.44 -1.52
C PHE A 83 -8.66 -1.53 -1.16
N ASN A 84 -9.44 -2.26 -1.96
CA ASN A 84 -10.88 -2.41 -1.72
C ASN A 84 -11.15 -3.19 -0.42
N ALA A 85 -10.38 -4.24 -0.14
CA ALA A 85 -10.52 -5.02 1.08
C ALA A 85 -10.28 -4.16 2.33
N ILE A 86 -9.18 -3.39 2.37
CA ILE A 86 -8.90 -2.53 3.51
C ILE A 86 -9.86 -1.35 3.60
N ASN A 87 -10.23 -0.72 2.48
CA ASN A 87 -11.16 0.41 2.50
C ASN A 87 -12.56 -0.02 2.97
N LYS A 88 -12.99 -1.24 2.64
CA LYS A 88 -14.22 -1.83 3.18
C LYS A 88 -14.12 -2.07 4.68
N ALA A 89 -12.97 -2.54 5.15
CA ALA A 89 -12.79 -2.95 6.54
C ALA A 89 -12.45 -1.77 7.48
N TYR A 90 -11.86 -0.70 6.93
CA TYR A 90 -11.53 0.56 7.57
C TYR A 90 -11.69 1.70 6.54
N PRO A 91 -12.84 2.40 6.53
CA PRO A 91 -13.09 3.47 5.58
C PRO A 91 -12.22 4.69 5.95
N PHE A 92 -11.13 4.88 5.20
CA PHE A 92 -10.24 6.02 5.43
C PHE A 92 -10.96 7.33 5.10
N SER A 93 -10.73 8.35 5.92
CA SER A 93 -11.05 9.71 5.51
C SER A 93 -10.17 10.08 4.32
N GLN A 94 -10.75 10.68 3.27
CA GLN A 94 -9.98 11.19 2.13
C GLN A 94 -8.90 12.21 2.55
N LYS A 95 -9.09 12.88 3.70
CA LYS A 95 -8.12 13.83 4.26
C LYS A 95 -6.91 13.15 4.93
N SER A 96 -7.00 11.86 5.22
CA SER A 96 -5.97 11.07 5.90
C SER A 96 -5.44 9.93 5.04
N LEU A 97 -5.64 9.97 3.72
CA LEU A 97 -5.21 8.95 2.77
C LEU A 97 -4.33 9.58 1.68
N LEU A 98 -3.13 9.04 1.52
CA LEU A 98 -2.22 9.32 0.42
C LEU A 98 -2.10 8.07 -0.44
N VAL A 99 -2.25 8.23 -1.76
CA VAL A 99 -2.10 7.15 -2.74
C VAL A 99 -0.78 7.38 -3.49
N VAL A 100 0.15 6.44 -3.39
CA VAL A 100 1.52 6.58 -3.90
C VAL A 100 1.78 5.52 -4.96
N VAL A 101 2.10 5.96 -6.17
CA VAL A 101 2.56 5.10 -7.26
C VAL A 101 4.08 4.99 -7.18
N ASN A 102 4.59 3.81 -6.88
CA ASN A 102 6.01 3.54 -6.82
C ASN A 102 6.55 3.05 -8.17
N ASN A 103 7.88 3.13 -8.35
CA ASN A 103 8.60 2.67 -9.54
C ASN A 103 8.19 3.35 -10.86
N LEU A 104 7.85 4.64 -10.79
CA LEU A 104 7.60 5.46 -11.98
C LEU A 104 8.89 5.59 -12.82
N PRO A 105 8.80 5.52 -14.17
CA PRO A 105 9.96 5.76 -15.02
C PRO A 105 10.53 7.17 -14.77
N LEU A 106 11.84 7.26 -14.56
CA LEU A 106 12.54 8.54 -14.39
C LEU A 106 12.47 9.40 -15.66
N THR A 107 12.39 8.74 -16.82
CA THR A 107 12.24 9.36 -18.15
C THR A 107 10.76 9.57 -18.49
N ARG A 108 10.05 10.34 -17.68
CA ARG A 108 8.71 10.78 -18.05
C ARG A 108 8.85 11.89 -19.10
N ARG A 109 8.44 11.64 -20.34
CA ARG A 109 8.27 12.73 -21.33
C ARG A 109 7.29 13.74 -20.72
N THR A 110 7.71 14.98 -20.56
CA THR A 110 6.88 16.09 -20.11
C THR A 110 5.97 16.52 -21.28
N GLY A 111 5.01 15.68 -21.61
CA GLY A 111 4.08 15.92 -22.71
C GLY A 111 3.06 14.81 -22.74
N TYR A 112 1.78 15.15 -22.56
CA TYR A 112 0.72 14.35 -23.15
C TYR A 112 0.80 14.64 -24.63
N ASP A 113 1.34 13.70 -25.41
CA ASP A 113 1.20 13.76 -26.86
C ASP A 113 -0.31 13.58 -27.14
N ASN A 114 -1.01 14.71 -27.27
CA ASN A 114 -2.38 14.80 -27.77
C ASN A 114 -2.33 14.44 -29.26
N ASN A 115 -2.18 13.15 -29.57
CA ASN A 115 -2.41 12.67 -30.93
C ASN A 115 -3.85 12.18 -30.99
N GLU A 116 -4.72 13.07 -31.44
CA GLU A 116 -5.96 12.74 -32.15
C GLU A 116 -5.68 11.86 -33.37
#